data_AF-K7NDW3-F1
#
_entry.id   AF-K7NDW3-F1
#
_cell.length_a   1.000
_cell.length_b   1.000
_cell.length_c   1.000
_cell.angle_alpha   90.00
_cell.angle_beta   90.00
_cell.angle_gamma   90.00
#
_symmetry.space_group_name_H-M   'P 1'
#
loop_
_entity.id
_entity.type
_entity.pdbx_description
1 polymer ?
#
loop_
_entity_poly.entity_id
_entity_poly.type
_entity_poly.pdbx_seq_one_letter_code
_entity_poly.pdbx_strand_id
1 'polypeptide(L)'
;VARVTAAVIAEQGEDGLFVSAFDHGGAGGGYENTWGTGKLYFGAMKVKNIRIHNRPAYNSEVHGSRDMGVGELNNCYEDAELADTIVAVGTNALETQTNYFLNHWVPN
;
A
#
# COMPACT_ATOMS: atom_id res chain seq x y z
N VAL A 1 6.32 14.45 22.35
CA VAL A 1 5.48 14.35 21.12
C VAL A 1 4.10 14.97 21.36
N ALA A 2 3.22 14.35 22.16
CA ALA A 2 1.83 14.80 22.33
C ALA A 2 1.64 16.31 22.58
N ARG A 3 2.42 16.94 23.48
CA ARG A 3 2.30 18.39 23.76
C ARG A 3 2.58 19.27 22.54
N VAL A 4 3.63 18.95 21.76
CA VAL A 4 4.00 19.73 20.57
C VAL A 4 2.95 19.52 19.48
N THR A 5 2.58 18.27 19.22
CA THR A 5 1.55 17.94 18.23
C THR A 5 0.21 18.60 18.56
N ALA A 6 -0.22 18.54 19.82
CA ALA A 6 -1.45 19.19 20.27
C ALA A 6 -1.39 20.71 20.17
N ALA A 7 -0.25 21.34 20.49
CA ALA A 7 -0.08 22.78 20.34
C ALA A 7 -0.16 23.21 18.87
N VAL A 8 0.51 22.48 17.97
CA VAL A 8 0.44 22.72 16.52
C VAL A 8 -1.00 22.58 16.01
N ILE A 9 -1.71 21.52 16.40
CA ILE A 9 -3.10 21.31 15.98
C ILE A 9 -4.02 22.40 16.55
N ALA A 10 -3.80 22.84 17.79
CA ALA A 10 -4.60 23.90 18.40
C ALA A 10 -4.43 25.25 17.70
N GLU A 11 -3.23 25.56 17.21
CA GLU A 11 -2.91 26.82 16.55
C GLU A 11 -3.21 26.80 15.03
N GLN A 12 -2.94 25.69 14.36
CA GLN A 12 -2.93 25.58 12.88
C GLN A 12 -4.00 24.63 12.33
N GLY A 13 -4.78 23.99 13.21
CA GLY A 13 -5.67 22.89 12.82
C GLY A 13 -4.91 21.61 12.48
N GLU A 14 -5.65 20.54 12.15
CA GLU A 14 -5.02 19.25 11.78
C GLU A 14 -4.24 19.31 10.46
N ASP A 15 -4.48 20.32 9.62
CA ASP A 15 -3.71 20.55 8.39
C ASP A 15 -2.26 20.98 8.68
N GLY A 16 -1.97 21.48 9.89
CA GLY A 16 -0.59 21.73 10.34
C GLY A 16 0.21 20.45 10.65
N LEU A 17 -0.46 19.30 10.78
CA LEU A 17 0.19 18.01 11.02
C LEU A 17 0.45 17.27 9.70
N PHE A 18 1.73 16.94 9.45
CA PHE A 18 2.15 16.14 8.31
C PHE A 18 2.55 14.73 8.75
N VAL A 19 2.09 13.73 8.00
CA VAL A 19 2.37 12.32 8.29
C VAL A 19 2.96 11.62 7.07
N SER A 20 4.00 10.82 7.27
CA SER A 20 4.47 9.83 6.30
C SER A 20 4.39 8.46 6.96
N ALA A 21 3.61 7.55 6.38
CA ALA A 21 3.34 6.25 6.97
C ALA A 21 3.48 5.10 5.96
N PHE A 22 3.78 3.91 6.47
CA PHE A 22 3.62 2.66 5.72
C PHE A 22 2.13 2.34 5.54
N ASP A 23 1.79 1.69 4.43
CA ASP A 23 0.45 1.15 4.13
C ASP A 23 0.52 -0.32 3.67
N HIS A 24 1.69 -0.94 3.72
CA HIS A 24 1.95 -2.28 3.22
C HIS A 24 1.80 -3.36 4.31
N GLY A 25 1.88 -4.63 3.90
CA GLY A 25 1.93 -5.79 4.79
C GLY A 25 3.35 -6.13 5.30
N GLY A 26 3.53 -7.28 5.94
CA GLY A 26 4.85 -7.78 6.35
C GLY A 26 5.55 -6.94 7.43
N ALA A 27 6.88 -7.09 7.53
CA ALA A 27 7.68 -6.37 8.53
C ALA A 27 7.63 -4.86 8.30
N GLY A 28 7.39 -4.10 9.38
CA GLY A 28 7.19 -2.65 9.30
C GLY A 28 5.80 -2.22 8.79
N GLY A 29 4.90 -3.18 8.57
CA GLY A 29 3.52 -2.95 8.15
C GLY A 29 2.56 -3.94 8.80
N GLY A 30 1.57 -4.42 8.05
CA GLY A 30 0.61 -5.43 8.51
C GLY A 30 -0.68 -4.85 9.09
N TYR A 31 -1.67 -5.73 9.31
CA TYR A 31 -3.02 -5.32 9.71
C TYR A 31 -3.03 -4.55 11.03
N GLU A 32 -2.29 -5.02 12.03
CA GLU A 32 -2.27 -4.45 13.38
C GLU A 32 -1.70 -3.03 13.34
N ASN A 33 -0.60 -2.85 12.62
CA ASN A 33 0.11 -1.57 12.57
C ASN A 33 -0.61 -0.55 11.69
N THR A 34 -1.11 -0.97 10.52
CA THR A 34 -1.90 -0.09 9.63
C THR A 34 -3.22 0.30 10.27
N TRP A 35 -3.86 -0.60 11.02
CA TRP A 35 -5.03 -0.27 11.82
C TRP A 35 -4.70 0.72 12.93
N GLY A 36 -3.61 0.51 13.66
CA GLY A 36 -3.20 1.40 14.75
C GLY A 36 -2.93 2.83 14.27
N THR A 37 -2.12 2.99 13.21
CA THR A 37 -1.81 4.30 12.64
C THR A 37 -3.02 4.92 11.94
N GLY A 38 -3.78 4.13 11.17
CA GLY A 38 -5.00 4.59 10.51
C GLY A 38 -6.06 5.05 11.51
N LYS A 39 -6.27 4.30 12.60
CA LYS A 39 -7.21 4.68 13.66
C LYS A 39 -6.77 5.94 14.38
N LEU A 40 -5.48 6.16 14.58
CA LEU A 40 -4.97 7.40 15.15
C LEU A 40 -5.26 8.60 14.23
N TYR A 41 -4.85 8.54 12.96
CA TYR A 41 -4.86 9.70 12.07
C TYR A 41 -6.19 9.94 11.32
N PHE A 42 -7.05 8.91 11.19
CA PHE A 42 -8.35 9.01 10.52
C PHE A 42 -9.55 8.68 11.42
N GLY A 43 -9.34 7.88 12.46
CA GLY A 43 -10.37 7.59 13.46
C GLY A 43 -10.47 8.72 14.49
N ALA A 44 -9.43 8.88 15.30
CA ALA A 44 -9.35 9.90 16.34
C ALA A 44 -9.13 11.31 15.77
N MET A 45 -8.44 11.41 14.64
CA MET A 45 -8.19 12.65 13.90
C MET A 45 -8.80 12.58 12.49
N LYS A 46 -8.60 13.60 11.67
CA LYS A 46 -9.01 13.70 10.25
C LYS A 46 -7.87 14.32 9.41
N VAL A 47 -6.65 13.82 9.59
CA VAL A 47 -5.44 14.33 8.93
C VAL A 47 -5.54 14.17 7.40
N LYS A 48 -5.49 15.28 6.65
CA LYS A 48 -5.44 15.27 5.18
C LYS A 48 -4.02 15.26 4.62
N ASN A 49 -3.09 15.92 5.30
CA ASN A 49 -1.69 16.07 4.87
C ASN A 49 -0.85 14.82 5.23
N ILE A 50 -1.28 13.68 4.72
CA ILE A 50 -0.61 12.39 4.89
C ILE A 50 -0.14 11.87 3.54
N ARG A 51 1.06 11.30 3.51
CA ARG A 51 1.59 10.55 2.37
C ARG A 51 1.91 9.13 2.77
N ILE A 52 2.17 8.32 1.76
CA ILE A 52 2.45 6.91 1.90
C ILE A 52 3.95 6.67 1.62
N HIS A 53 4.48 5.57 2.13
CA HIS A 53 5.92 5.30 2.10
C HIS A 53 6.56 5.41 0.70
N ASN A 54 5.88 4.91 -0.34
CA ASN A 54 6.41 4.87 -1.71
C ASN A 54 5.83 5.94 -2.66
N ARG A 55 4.92 6.80 -2.19
CA ARG A 55 4.27 7.82 -3.02
C ARG A 55 3.95 9.10 -2.25
N PRO A 56 4.07 10.29 -2.86
CA PRO A 56 4.07 11.57 -2.14
C PRO A 56 2.68 12.09 -1.75
N ALA A 57 1.63 11.26 -1.78
CA ALA A 57 0.27 11.61 -1.39
C ALA A 57 -0.51 10.37 -0.89
N TYR A 58 -1.70 10.57 -0.33
CA TYR A 58 -2.60 9.50 0.10
C TYR A 58 -3.49 9.01 -1.05
N ASN A 59 -2.90 8.29 -2.00
CA ASN A 59 -3.57 7.79 -3.21
C ASN A 59 -3.32 6.29 -3.46
N SER A 60 -3.93 5.74 -4.51
CA SER A 60 -3.69 4.38 -4.97
C SER A 60 -2.63 4.38 -6.07
N GLU A 61 -1.81 3.32 -6.13
CA GLU A 61 -0.90 3.09 -7.26
C GLU A 61 -1.65 2.74 -8.56
N VAL A 62 -2.89 2.27 -8.46
CA VAL A 62 -3.62 1.59 -9.55
C VAL A 62 -5.06 2.09 -9.70
N HIS A 63 -5.27 3.41 -9.59
CA HIS A 63 -6.60 4.03 -9.74
C HIS A 63 -7.36 3.53 -10.98
N GLY A 64 -6.69 3.42 -12.14
CA GLY A 64 -7.33 2.98 -13.39
C GLY A 64 -8.05 1.63 -13.29
N SER A 65 -7.38 0.58 -12.79
CA SER A 65 -7.99 -0.76 -12.68
C SER A 65 -9.15 -0.77 -11.68
N ARG A 66 -9.01 -0.03 -10.56
CA ARG A 66 -10.04 0.05 -9.52
C ARG A 66 -11.27 0.82 -9.99
N ASP A 67 -11.09 1.92 -10.70
CA ASP A 67 -12.17 2.70 -11.31
C ASP A 67 -12.93 1.88 -12.37
N MET A 68 -12.23 0.94 -13.03
CA MET A 68 -12.83 -0.05 -13.93
C MET A 68 -13.55 -1.20 -13.21
N GLY A 69 -13.48 -1.26 -11.87
CA GLY A 69 -14.12 -2.30 -11.06
C GLY A 69 -13.33 -3.61 -10.94
N VAL A 70 -12.04 -3.61 -11.30
CA VAL A 70 -11.17 -4.79 -11.26
C VAL A 70 -10.06 -4.55 -10.24
N GLY A 71 -10.16 -5.16 -9.06
CA GLY A 71 -9.10 -5.09 -8.04
C GLY A 71 -7.79 -5.70 -8.57
N GLU A 72 -6.63 -5.15 -8.19
CA GLU A 72 -5.35 -5.48 -8.84
C GLU A 72 -4.77 -6.87 -8.51
N LEU A 73 -5.24 -7.51 -7.43
CA LEU A 73 -4.88 -8.87 -7.03
C LEU A 73 -6.12 -9.77 -7.12
N ASN A 74 -6.49 -10.15 -8.35
CA ASN A 74 -7.78 -10.78 -8.68
C ASN A 74 -7.70 -12.25 -9.12
N ASN A 75 -6.50 -12.82 -9.19
CA ASN A 75 -6.25 -14.20 -9.60
C ASN A 75 -5.56 -15.00 -8.47
N CYS A 76 -5.11 -16.21 -8.78
CA CYS A 76 -4.26 -17.00 -7.90
C CYS A 76 -2.93 -17.35 -8.58
N TYR A 77 -1.97 -17.88 -7.82
CA TYR A 77 -0.66 -18.24 -8.37
C TYR A 77 -0.72 -19.43 -9.34
N GLU A 78 -1.68 -20.34 -9.15
CA GLU A 78 -1.89 -21.51 -10.03
C GLU A 78 -2.26 -21.09 -11.46
N ASP A 79 -2.88 -19.91 -11.66
CA ASP A 79 -3.19 -19.41 -13.00
C ASP A 79 -1.92 -19.18 -13.85
N ALA A 80 -0.75 -18.95 -13.24
CA ALA A 80 0.52 -18.86 -13.97
C ALA A 80 1.03 -20.22 -14.47
N GLU A 81 0.61 -21.32 -13.83
CA GLU A 81 0.91 -22.69 -14.27
C GLU A 81 -0.03 -23.16 -15.38
N LEU A 82 -1.22 -22.55 -15.48
CA LEU A 82 -2.29 -22.99 -16.38
C LEU A 82 -2.44 -22.11 -17.63
N ALA A 83 -1.93 -20.88 -17.61
CA ALA A 83 -2.05 -19.97 -18.73
C ALA A 83 -1.27 -20.48 -19.96
N ASP A 84 -1.92 -20.46 -21.14
CA ASP A 84 -1.26 -20.76 -22.42
C ASP A 84 -0.12 -19.76 -22.72
N THR A 85 -0.24 -18.53 -22.23
CA THR A 85 0.75 -17.47 -22.43
C THR A 85 0.68 -16.47 -21.28
N ILE A 86 1.85 -16.18 -20.70
CA ILE A 86 2.02 -15.12 -19.70
C ILE A 86 2.49 -13.83 -20.40
N VAL A 87 1.80 -12.71 -20.16
CA VAL A 87 2.25 -11.38 -20.58
C VAL A 87 2.78 -10.62 -19.37
N ALA A 88 4.10 -10.55 -19.22
CA ALA A 88 4.77 -9.88 -18.11
C ALA A 88 5.16 -8.43 -18.46
N VAL A 89 4.61 -7.44 -17.76
CA VAL A 89 4.81 -6.01 -18.04
C VAL A 89 5.53 -5.32 -16.89
N GLY A 90 6.67 -4.66 -17.17
CA GLY A 90 7.37 -3.81 -16.19
C GLY A 90 7.91 -4.54 -14.94
N THR A 91 8.04 -5.86 -14.98
CA THR A 91 8.51 -6.69 -13.87
C THR A 91 9.86 -7.35 -14.19
N ASN A 92 10.68 -7.51 -13.15
CA ASN A 92 11.83 -8.41 -13.14
C ASN A 92 11.55 -9.55 -12.14
N ALA A 93 10.65 -10.46 -12.53
CA ALA A 93 10.01 -11.41 -11.60
C ALA A 93 11.00 -12.36 -10.92
N LEU A 94 12.10 -12.72 -11.59
CA LEU A 94 13.16 -13.55 -10.99
C LEU A 94 13.79 -12.85 -9.77
N GLU A 95 14.04 -11.55 -9.84
CA GLU A 95 14.73 -10.80 -8.78
C GLU A 95 13.77 -10.17 -7.77
N THR A 96 12.52 -9.91 -8.16
CA THR A 96 11.56 -9.12 -7.36
C THR A 96 10.33 -9.91 -6.89
N GLN A 97 10.04 -11.07 -7.48
CA GLN A 97 8.99 -12.01 -7.07
C GLN A 97 9.49 -13.47 -7.17
N THR A 98 10.73 -13.69 -6.70
CA THR A 98 11.56 -14.86 -7.01
C THR A 98 10.84 -16.19 -6.88
N ASN A 99 10.21 -16.46 -5.73
CA ASN A 99 9.60 -17.77 -5.50
C ASN A 99 8.24 -17.94 -6.20
N TYR A 100 7.54 -16.86 -6.56
CA TYR A 100 6.37 -16.97 -7.43
C TYR A 100 6.82 -17.37 -8.84
N PHE A 101 7.82 -16.69 -9.38
CA PHE A 101 8.40 -17.01 -10.68
C PHE A 101 8.96 -18.44 -10.73
N LEU A 102 9.85 -18.80 -9.82
CA LEU A 102 10.54 -20.10 -9.84
C LEU A 102 9.60 -21.28 -9.57
N ASN A 103 8.54 -21.09 -8.79
CA ASN A 103 7.67 -22.19 -8.36
C ASN A 103 6.35 -22.29 -9.14
N HIS A 104 5.95 -21.26 -9.89
CA HIS A 104 4.67 -21.25 -10.61
C HIS A 104 4.75 -20.79 -12.07
N TRP A 105 5.82 -20.10 -12.51
CA TRP A 105 5.96 -19.70 -13.92
C TRP A 105 6.89 -20.66 -14.66
N VAL A 106 8.03 -21.02 -14.05
CA VAL A 106 9.04 -21.90 -14.65
C VAL A 106 8.59 -23.36 -14.82
N PRO A 107 7.75 -23.95 -13.95
CA PRO A 107 7.32 -25.34 -14.14
C PRO A 107 6.43 -25.59 -15.36
N ASN A 108 5.92 -24.52 -15.98
CA ASN A 108 5.01 -24.55 -17.13
C ASN A 108 5.78 -24.82 -18.44
#